data_AF-A0A975IQN8-F1
#
_entry.id   AF-A0A975IQN8-F1
#
_cell.length_a   1.000
_cell.length_b   1.000
_cell.length_c   1.000
_cell.angle_alpha   90.00
_cell.angle_beta   90.00
_cell.angle_gamma   90.00
#
_symmetry.space_group_name_H-M   'P 1'
#
loop_
_entity.id
_entity.type
_entity.pdbx_description
1 polymer ?
#
loop_
_entity_poly.entity_id
_entity_poly.type
_entity_poly.pdbx_seq_one_letter_code
_entity_poly.pdbx_strand_id
1 'polypeptide(L)'
;MKFKGLNDNKLSNQAEISNGLIGKARKRGSLSGKNISKLINTYQDLSADWLFTGQGSMLKQNNNQESLSEDDKDYIINLQKKTIKILEDKIRELEKN
;
A
#
# COMPACT_ATOMS: atom_id res chain seq x y z
N MET A 1 -5.40 1.97 -16.28
CA MET A 1 -5.00 1.85 -14.86
C MET A 1 -4.10 3.02 -14.51
N LYS A 2 -4.60 4.01 -13.77
CA LYS A 2 -3.74 5.01 -13.12
C LYS A 2 -3.73 4.66 -11.64
N PHE A 3 -2.67 3.99 -11.19
CA PHE A 3 -2.36 3.91 -9.76
C PHE A 3 -0.88 4.24 -9.62
N LYS A 4 -0.55 5.19 -8.73
CA LYS A 4 0.81 5.73 -8.52
C LYS A 4 1.49 6.38 -9.75
N GLY A 5 0.72 6.76 -10.78
CA GLY A 5 1.28 7.35 -12.02
C GLY A 5 2.06 6.36 -12.90
N LEU A 6 1.98 5.06 -12.58
CA LEU A 6 2.56 3.97 -13.35
C LEU A 6 1.59 3.59 -14.48
N ASN A 7 1.98 3.89 -15.71
CA ASN A 7 1.36 3.37 -16.93
C ASN A 7 2.17 2.12 -17.36
N ASP A 8 1.54 1.15 -18.02
CA ASP A 8 2.19 -0.08 -18.51
C ASP A 8 3.49 0.21 -19.29
N ASN A 9 3.56 1.35 -19.99
CA ASN A 9 4.77 1.81 -20.68
C ASN A 9 5.92 2.22 -19.74
N LYS A 10 5.62 2.92 -18.63
CA LYS A 10 6.64 3.26 -17.64
C LYS A 10 7.17 1.98 -16.96
N LEU A 11 6.25 1.08 -16.61
CA LEU A 11 6.56 -0.20 -16.00
C LEU A 11 7.45 -1.06 -16.92
N SER A 12 7.14 -1.09 -18.21
CA SER A 12 7.90 -1.84 -19.21
C SER A 12 9.30 -1.25 -19.44
N ASN A 13 9.41 0.07 -19.54
CA ASN A 13 10.69 0.75 -19.71
C ASN A 13 11.62 0.56 -18.51
N GLN A 14 11.11 0.72 -17.29
CA GLN A 14 11.93 0.62 -16.07
C GLN A 14 12.36 -0.83 -15.76
N ALA A 15 11.53 -1.81 -16.10
CA ALA A 15 11.86 -3.23 -15.92
C ALA A 15 12.58 -3.84 -17.14
N GLU A 16 12.97 -3.03 -18.13
CA GLU A 16 13.64 -3.46 -19.36
C GLU A 16 12.92 -4.63 -20.08
N ILE A 17 11.61 -4.52 -20.22
CA ILE A 17 10.79 -5.47 -20.98
C ILE A 17 10.08 -4.76 -22.13
N SER A 18 9.63 -5.53 -23.12
CA SER A 18 8.98 -4.98 -24.31
C SER A 18 7.66 -4.25 -23.97
N ASN A 19 7.48 -3.06 -24.55
CA ASN A 19 6.26 -2.26 -24.36
C ASN A 19 5.01 -3.03 -24.81
N GLY A 20 3.99 -3.04 -23.95
CA GLY A 20 2.73 -3.76 -24.19
C GLY A 20 2.80 -5.27 -23.90
N LEU A 21 3.94 -5.80 -23.48
CA LEU A 21 4.08 -7.21 -23.09
C LEU A 21 3.27 -7.54 -21.84
N ILE A 22 3.17 -6.60 -20.91
CA ILE A 22 2.29 -6.69 -19.72
C ILE A 22 0.82 -6.73 -20.15
N GLY A 23 0.41 -5.82 -21.05
CA GLY A 23 -0.95 -5.80 -21.60
C GLY A 23 -1.30 -7.07 -22.38
N LYS A 24 -0.34 -7.67 -23.09
CA LYS A 24 -0.49 -8.97 -23.76
C LYS A 24 -0.60 -10.11 -22.77
N ALA A 25 0.25 -10.15 -21.74
CA ALA A 25 0.22 -11.18 -20.70
C ALA A 25 -1.12 -11.20 -19.94
N ARG A 26 -1.71 -10.04 -19.65
CA ARG A 26 -3.05 -9.94 -19.04
C ARG A 26 -4.16 -10.52 -19.92
N LYS A 27 -4.03 -10.42 -21.25
CA LYS A 27 -5.07 -10.85 -22.21
C LYS A 27 -4.91 -12.30 -22.65
N ARG A 28 -3.68 -12.79 -22.80
CA ARG A 28 -3.36 -14.13 -23.33
C ARG A 28 -2.91 -15.13 -22.28
N GLY A 29 -2.67 -14.67 -21.05
CA GLY A 29 -2.19 -15.50 -19.97
C GLY A 29 -0.69 -15.78 -20.11
N SER A 30 0.04 -15.49 -19.03
CA SER A 30 1.46 -15.79 -18.83
C SER A 30 2.47 -14.78 -19.38
N LEU A 31 3.30 -14.30 -18.45
CA LEU A 31 4.54 -13.58 -18.66
C LEU A 31 5.69 -14.58 -18.49
N SER A 32 6.74 -14.53 -19.30
CA SER A 32 7.88 -15.44 -19.12
C SER A 32 8.54 -15.22 -17.75
N GLY A 33 9.01 -16.31 -17.12
CA GLY A 33 9.66 -16.24 -15.80
C GLY A 33 10.80 -15.22 -15.74
N LYS A 34 11.60 -15.10 -16.82
CA LYS A 34 12.67 -14.10 -16.95
C LYS A 34 12.15 -12.65 -16.83
N ASN A 35 11.03 -12.36 -17.47
CA ASN A 35 10.44 -11.01 -17.43
C ASN A 35 9.76 -10.72 -16.09
N ILE A 36 9.20 -11.74 -15.45
CA ILE A 36 8.66 -11.64 -14.08
C ILE A 36 9.80 -11.34 -13.10
N SER A 37 10.93 -12.05 -13.18
CA SER A 37 12.10 -11.79 -12.33
C SER A 37 12.63 -10.38 -12.49
N LYS A 38 12.72 -9.87 -13.73
CA LYS A 38 13.08 -8.46 -13.99
C LYS A 38 12.10 -7.50 -13.30
N LEU A 39 10.79 -7.73 -13.45
CA LEU A 39 9.76 -6.88 -12.85
C LEU A 39 9.85 -6.86 -11.33
N ILE A 40 9.98 -8.02 -10.68
CA ILE A 40 10.03 -8.13 -9.22
C ILE A 40 11.33 -7.51 -8.68
N ASN A 41 12.45 -7.63 -9.40
CA ASN A 41 13.71 -7.00 -8.99
C ASN A 41 13.65 -5.47 -9.09
N THR A 42 12.99 -4.94 -10.12
CA THR A 42 12.80 -3.49 -10.27
C THR A 42 11.75 -2.93 -9.32
N TYR A 43 10.66 -3.68 -9.08
CA TYR A 43 9.53 -3.29 -8.24
C TYR A 43 9.34 -4.33 -7.13
N GLN A 44 10.08 -4.14 -6.04
CA GLN A 44 10.05 -5.07 -4.90
C GLN A 44 8.68 -5.12 -4.22
N ASP A 45 7.92 -4.03 -4.33
CA ASP A 45 6.54 -3.89 -3.83
C ASP A 45 5.50 -4.57 -4.73
N LEU A 46 5.89 -5.12 -5.88
CA LEU A 46 4.99 -5.81 -6.80
C LEU A 46 4.80 -7.28 -6.41
N SER A 47 3.56 -7.76 -6.47
CA SER A 47 3.19 -9.14 -6.18
C SER A 47 3.55 -10.07 -7.34
N ALA A 48 4.32 -11.12 -7.02
CA ALA A 48 4.65 -12.18 -7.97
C ALA A 48 3.39 -12.96 -8.37
N ASP A 49 2.54 -13.30 -7.40
CA ASP A 49 1.30 -14.05 -7.63
C ASP A 49 0.37 -13.30 -8.58
N TRP A 50 0.27 -11.98 -8.42
CA TRP A 50 -0.49 -11.14 -9.32
C TRP A 50 0.07 -11.14 -10.75
N LEU A 51 1.39 -11.14 -10.91
CA LEU A 51 2.02 -11.21 -12.24
C LEU A 51 1.79 -12.56 -12.94
N PHE A 52 1.83 -13.66 -12.18
CA PHE A 52 1.66 -15.00 -12.72
C PHE A 52 0.20 -15.32 -13.04
N THR A 53 -0.71 -14.95 -12.14
CA THR A 53 -2.12 -15.37 -12.21
C THR A 53 -3.05 -14.29 -12.75
N GLY A 54 -2.63 -13.01 -12.72
CA GLY A 54 -3.48 -11.86 -12.98
C GLY A 54 -4.52 -11.58 -11.89
N GLN A 55 -4.53 -12.37 -10.81
CA GLN A 55 -5.51 -12.32 -9.73
C GLN A 55 -4.89 -11.77 -8.44
N GLY A 56 -5.73 -11.26 -7.53
CA GLY A 56 -5.28 -10.67 -6.27
C GLY A 56 -4.73 -9.24 -6.39
N SER A 57 -4.06 -8.78 -5.34
CA SER A 57 -3.52 -7.42 -5.26
C SER A 57 -2.21 -7.29 -6.03
N MET A 58 -2.14 -6.27 -6.90
CA MET A 58 -0.94 -5.95 -7.68
C MET A 58 0.27 -5.66 -6.78
N LEU A 59 0.06 -4.92 -5.71
CA LEU A 59 1.10 -4.60 -4.76
C LEU A 59 1.06 -5.61 -3.61
N LYS A 60 2.25 -6.01 -3.15
CA LYS A 60 2.41 -6.64 -1.85
C LYS A 60 1.89 -5.63 -0.83
N GLN A 61 0.92 -6.05 -0.03
CA GLN A 61 0.63 -5.33 1.18
C GLN A 61 1.88 -5.48 2.03
N ASN A 62 2.65 -4.40 2.16
CA ASN A 62 3.67 -4.34 3.17
C ASN A 62 2.92 -4.46 4.49
N ASN A 63 2.92 -5.67 5.05
CA ASN A 63 2.51 -5.93 6.43
C ASN A 63 3.48 -5.28 7.43
N ASN A 64 4.27 -4.29 7.01
CA ASN A 64 4.69 -3.17 7.84
C ASN A 64 3.44 -2.33 8.19
N GLN A 65 2.41 -2.96 8.75
CA GLN A 65 1.81 -2.32 9.91
C GLN A 65 2.96 -2.32 10.91
N GLU A 66 3.71 -1.21 10.98
CA GLU A 66 4.45 -0.90 12.19
C GLU A 66 3.42 -1.02 13.30
N SER A 67 3.39 -2.17 13.96
CA SER A 67 2.50 -2.35 15.08
C SER A 67 3.00 -1.33 16.08
N LEU A 68 2.22 -0.28 16.31
CA LEU A 68 2.51 0.72 17.33
C LEU A 68 2.99 -0.04 18.57
N SER A 69 4.16 0.33 19.06
CA SER A 69 4.71 -0.28 20.26
C SER A 69 3.70 -0.10 21.41
N GLU A 70 3.80 -0.94 22.44
CA GLU A 70 2.94 -0.75 23.62
C GLU A 70 3.12 0.65 24.22
N ASP A 71 4.35 1.18 24.20
CA ASP A 71 4.68 2.54 24.62
C ASP A 71 3.96 3.61 23.77
N ASP A 72 3.93 3.46 22.44
CA ASP A 72 3.22 4.39 21.55
C ASP A 72 1.71 4.39 21.82
N LYS A 73 1.13 3.21 22.07
CA LYS A 73 -0.29 3.07 22.39
C LYS A 73 -0.61 3.74 23.72
N ASP A 74 0.21 3.52 24.74
CA ASP A 74 0.03 4.13 26.06
C ASP A 74 0.17 5.65 25.99
N TYR A 75 1.11 6.17 25.21
CA TYR A 75 1.25 7.60 24.97
C TYR A 75 -0.01 8.19 24.33
N ILE A 76 -0.53 7.55 23.27
CA ILE A 76 -1.77 7.98 22.59
C ILE A 76 -2.96 7.95 23.55
N ILE A 77 -3.11 6.88 24.35
CA ILE A 77 -4.20 6.75 25.33
C ILE A 77 -4.13 7.89 26.37
N ASN A 78 -2.94 8.22 26.86
CA ASN A 78 -2.76 9.30 27.84
C ASN A 78 -3.11 10.68 27.25
N LEU A 79 -2.71 10.96 26.01
CA LEU A 79 -3.12 12.18 25.31
C LEU A 79 -4.64 12.27 25.10
N GLN A 80 -5.27 11.16 24.75
CA GLN A 80 -6.73 11.09 24.58
C GLN A 80 -7.45 11.33 25.90
N LYS A 81 -7.02 10.69 26.99
CA LYS A 81 -7.59 10.92 28.34
C LYS A 81 -7.51 12.39 28.75
N LYS A 82 -6.37 13.05 28.51
CA LYS A 82 -6.18 14.47 28.80
C LYS A 82 -7.15 15.34 27.99
N THR A 83 -7.29 15.04 26.70
CA THR A 83 -8.20 15.76 25.80
C THR A 83 -9.66 15.59 26.23
N ILE A 84 -10.08 14.36 26.55
CA ILE A 84 -11.44 14.06 27.03
C ILE A 84 -11.74 14.85 28.30
N LYS A 85 -10.84 14.85 29.27
CA LYS A 85 -11.00 15.63 30.50
C LYS A 85 -11.22 17.12 30.22
N ILE A 86 -10.41 17.71 29.33
CA ILE A 86 -10.55 19.13 28.97
C ILE A 86 -11.90 19.40 28.30
N LEU A 87 -12.38 18.48 27.45
CA LEU A 87 -13.68 18.62 26.80
C LEU A 87 -14.83 18.49 27.79
N GLU A 88 -14.76 17.55 28.72
CA GLU A 88 -15.74 17.38 29.81
C GLU A 88 -15.84 18.63 30.67
N ASP A 89 -14.70 19.21 31.07
CA ASP A 89 -14.67 20.43 31.88
C ASP A 89 -15.27 21.62 31.12
N LYS A 90 -14.97 21.77 29.82
CA LYS A 90 -15.59 22.80 28.97
C LYS A 90 -17.10 22.63 28.84
N ILE A 91 -17.58 21.39 28.67
CA ILE A 91 -19.02 21.11 28.60
C ILE A 91 -19.69 21.53 29.91
N ARG A 92 -19.11 21.16 31.07
CA ARG A 92 -19.65 21.57 32.38
C ARG A 92 -19.68 23.09 32.58
N GLU A 93 -18.70 23.82 32.07
CA GLU A 93 -18.69 25.30 32.13
C GLU A 93 -19.77 25.90 31.24
N LEU A 94 -20.01 25.33 30.07
CA LEU A 94 -21.07 25.78 29.15
C LEU A 94 -22.47 25.46 29.69
N GLU A 95 -22.67 24.32 30.33
CA GLU A 95 -23.95 23.94 30.94
C GLU A 95 -24.31 24.76 32.20
N LYS A 96 -23.35 25.50 32.77
CA LYS A 96 -23.57 26.38 33.93
C LYS A 96 -24.01 27.81 33.55
N ASN A 97 -23.91 28.19 32.27
CA ASN A 97 -24.37 29.48 31.75
C ASN A 97 -25.75 29.33 31.09
#